data_AF-A0A968LAN1-F1
#
_entry.id   AF-A0A968LAN1-F1
#
_cell.length_a   1.000
_cell.length_b   1.000
_cell.length_c   1.000
_cell.angle_alpha   90.00
_cell.angle_beta   90.00
_cell.angle_gamma   90.00
#
_symmetry.space_group_name_H-M   'P 1'
#
loop_
_entity.id
_entity.type
_entity.pdbx_description
1 polymer ?
#
loop_
_entity_poly.entity_id
_entity_poly.type
_entity_poly.pdbx_seq_one_letter_code
_entity_poly.pdbx_strand_id
1 'polypeptide(L)'
;MATAPLSGLQFHYYDDDFSDPWKPTSPILMIHGFARNGGFWRAWVPYLARNHRVIRIDQRGCGRSADPGPGYQYQIDDLAGDAVALLDVLGIDRISLIGESSGGVISAWIAAHYPHRVSTLILVSTPLRLKGHNNEVKSAGYSGAQQAIAALGMKEYWLQSRGRGGQLTGDRSRDEYFASLFAMTPPHIGQAFWELINASGVDIEPLLPKIAARTLLLSPGASFGTTEADQQKIVDLVPNAKRIRFPDLTHEMYYVAPDRLAPEVAAFLDSE
;
A
#
# COMPACT_ATOMS: atom_id res chain seq x y z
N MET A 1 -15.02 11.76 -7.08
CA MET A 1 -14.45 11.16 -5.85
C MET A 1 -15.61 10.65 -5.03
N ALA A 2 -15.57 9.37 -4.64
CA ALA A 2 -16.72 8.65 -4.10
C ALA A 2 -16.48 8.27 -2.63
N THR A 3 -17.57 7.97 -1.93
CA THR A 3 -17.52 7.52 -0.53
C THR A 3 -18.37 6.28 -0.31
N ALA A 4 -17.97 5.41 0.61
CA ALA A 4 -18.72 4.22 1.01
C ALA A 4 -18.81 4.11 2.54
N PRO A 5 -19.97 3.70 3.09
CA PRO A 5 -20.10 3.36 4.50
C PRO A 5 -19.51 1.99 4.78
N LEU A 6 -18.44 1.91 5.58
CA LEU A 6 -17.77 0.66 5.96
C LEU A 6 -17.56 0.66 7.47
N SER A 7 -17.91 -0.41 8.16
CA SER A 7 -17.66 -0.57 9.61
C SER A 7 -18.19 0.61 10.46
N GLY A 8 -19.28 1.27 10.03
CA GLY A 8 -19.85 2.45 10.72
C GLY A 8 -19.13 3.78 10.45
N LEU A 9 -18.17 3.82 9.53
CA LEU A 9 -17.39 5.00 9.14
C LEU A 9 -17.55 5.29 7.64
N GLN A 10 -17.35 6.54 7.24
CA GLN A 10 -17.35 6.94 5.82
C GLN A 10 -15.93 6.85 5.25
N PHE A 11 -15.73 6.00 4.25
CA PHE A 11 -14.46 5.84 3.57
C PHE A 11 -14.48 6.55 2.23
N HIS A 12 -13.36 7.18 1.89
CA HIS A 12 -13.13 7.74 0.58
C HIS A 12 -12.42 6.74 -0.33
N TYR A 13 -12.82 6.70 -1.59
CA TYR A 13 -12.11 5.96 -2.63
C TYR A 13 -12.16 6.71 -3.97
N TYR A 14 -11.16 6.42 -4.79
CA TYR A 14 -11.14 6.75 -6.21
C TYR A 14 -11.61 5.53 -7.00
N ASP A 15 -12.33 5.78 -8.09
CA ASP A 15 -12.85 4.76 -9.00
C ASP A 15 -12.60 5.26 -10.42
N ASP A 16 -11.53 4.75 -11.03
CA ASP A 16 -11.01 5.17 -12.32
C ASP A 16 -11.23 4.04 -13.34
N ASP A 17 -12.20 4.21 -14.24
CA ASP A 17 -12.47 3.28 -15.34
C ASP A 17 -12.53 4.05 -16.67
N PHE A 18 -11.52 3.82 -17.52
CA PHE A 18 -11.43 4.39 -18.87
C PHE A 18 -11.43 3.29 -19.94
N SER A 19 -11.94 2.11 -19.59
CA SER A 19 -12.11 1.01 -20.52
C SER A 19 -13.25 1.29 -21.52
N ASP A 20 -13.27 0.50 -22.59
CA ASP A 20 -14.38 0.58 -23.55
C ASP A 20 -15.64 -0.01 -22.89
N PRO A 21 -16.78 0.71 -22.81
CA PRO A 21 -17.95 0.25 -22.04
C PRO A 21 -18.64 -0.99 -22.61
N TRP A 22 -18.28 -1.42 -23.82
CA TRP A 22 -18.74 -2.65 -24.46
C TRP A 22 -17.83 -3.85 -24.23
N LYS A 23 -16.74 -3.71 -23.45
CA LYS A 23 -15.85 -4.80 -23.05
C LYS A 23 -15.98 -5.07 -21.55
N PRO A 24 -15.93 -6.34 -21.12
CA PRO A 24 -15.80 -6.65 -19.70
C PRO A 24 -14.52 -6.01 -19.13
N THR A 25 -14.59 -5.55 -17.89
CA THR A 25 -13.46 -4.94 -17.18
C THR A 25 -13.14 -5.78 -15.96
N SER A 26 -11.86 -5.93 -15.65
CA SER A 26 -11.42 -6.61 -14.42
C SER A 26 -11.12 -5.55 -13.36
N PRO A 27 -11.73 -5.62 -12.17
CA PRO A 27 -11.50 -4.63 -11.13
C PRO A 27 -10.17 -4.87 -10.41
N ILE A 28 -9.47 -3.76 -10.13
CA ILE A 28 -8.25 -3.70 -9.34
C ILE A 28 -8.56 -2.91 -8.06
N LEU A 29 -8.18 -3.43 -6.90
CA LEU A 29 -8.12 -2.64 -5.67
C LEU A 29 -6.67 -2.35 -5.30
N MET A 30 -6.35 -1.09 -5.02
CA MET A 30 -5.02 -0.65 -4.59
C MET A 30 -5.06 -0.17 -3.13
N ILE A 31 -4.25 -0.79 -2.27
CA ILE A 31 -4.14 -0.49 -0.84
C ILE A 31 -2.80 0.20 -0.58
N HIS A 32 -2.85 1.44 -0.11
CA HIS A 32 -1.65 2.21 0.20
C HIS A 32 -0.92 1.71 1.49
N GLY A 33 0.33 2.10 1.66
CA GLY A 33 1.14 1.85 2.85
C GLY A 33 0.96 2.90 3.95
N PHE A 34 1.82 2.81 4.97
CA PHE A 34 1.84 3.64 6.19
C PHE A 34 1.38 5.09 5.96
N ALA A 35 0.23 5.44 6.55
CA ALA A 35 -0.32 6.80 6.64
C ALA A 35 -0.46 7.58 5.30
N ARG A 36 -0.42 6.89 4.16
CA ARG A 36 -0.66 7.46 2.82
C ARG A 36 -2.16 7.53 2.52
N ASN A 37 -2.50 7.69 1.25
CA ASN A 37 -3.85 7.63 0.71
C ASN A 37 -3.80 7.18 -0.76
N GLY A 38 -4.96 6.93 -1.36
CA GLY A 38 -5.08 6.48 -2.75
C GLY A 38 -4.46 7.44 -3.78
N GLY A 39 -4.20 8.70 -3.41
CA GLY A 39 -3.51 9.68 -4.24
C GLY A 39 -2.06 9.29 -4.59
N PHE A 40 -1.40 8.46 -3.78
CA PHE A 40 -0.03 7.98 -4.07
C PHE A 40 0.05 7.09 -5.30
N TRP A 41 -1.06 6.43 -5.65
CA TRP A 41 -1.18 5.59 -6.83
C TRP A 41 -1.54 6.36 -8.10
N ARG A 42 -1.63 7.70 -8.04
CA ARG A 42 -2.13 8.52 -9.16
C ARG A 42 -1.40 8.25 -10.47
N ALA A 43 -0.08 8.06 -10.43
CA ALA A 43 0.74 7.84 -11.62
C ALA A 43 0.63 6.43 -12.21
N TRP A 44 0.02 5.48 -11.49
CA TRP A 44 -0.25 4.12 -11.98
C TRP A 44 -1.53 4.05 -12.83
N VAL A 45 -2.50 4.92 -12.53
CA VAL A 45 -3.82 4.93 -13.17
C VAL A 45 -3.74 4.94 -14.71
N PRO A 46 -2.93 5.78 -15.38
CA PRO A 46 -2.88 5.80 -16.84
C PRO A 46 -2.43 4.48 -17.48
N TYR A 47 -1.64 3.67 -16.77
CA TYR A 47 -1.13 2.39 -17.26
C TYR A 47 -2.14 1.25 -17.08
N LEU A 48 -3.01 1.35 -16.07
CA LEU A 48 -3.91 0.26 -15.68
C LEU A 48 -5.36 0.52 -16.11
N ALA A 49 -5.84 1.75 -15.97
CA ALA A 49 -7.27 2.08 -16.09
C ALA A 49 -7.81 2.08 -17.52
N ARG A 50 -6.94 1.89 -18.52
CA ARG A 50 -7.36 1.72 -19.92
C ARG A 50 -7.99 0.35 -20.17
N ASN A 51 -7.55 -0.68 -19.43
CA ASN A 51 -7.98 -2.08 -19.58
C ASN A 51 -8.72 -2.61 -18.33
N HIS A 52 -8.59 -1.93 -17.19
CA HIS A 52 -9.14 -2.38 -15.91
C HIS A 52 -9.90 -1.25 -15.22
N ARG A 53 -10.83 -1.60 -14.32
CA ARG A 53 -11.42 -0.65 -13.38
C ARG A 53 -10.52 -0.51 -12.17
N VAL A 54 -9.92 0.66 -11.94
CA VAL A 54 -8.93 0.88 -10.87
C VAL A 54 -9.56 1.59 -9.69
N ILE A 55 -9.68 0.88 -8.57
CA ILE A 55 -10.20 1.38 -7.31
C ILE A 55 -9.02 1.62 -6.36
N ARG A 56 -8.95 2.81 -5.77
CA ARG A 56 -7.90 3.19 -4.83
C ARG A 56 -8.55 3.67 -3.56
N ILE A 57 -8.39 2.94 -2.46
CA ILE A 57 -9.02 3.25 -1.18
C ILE A 57 -8.11 4.14 -0.33
N ASP A 58 -8.68 5.12 0.34
CA ASP A 58 -8.04 5.76 1.49
C ASP A 58 -8.37 4.92 2.73
N GLN A 59 -7.38 4.33 3.39
CA GLN A 59 -7.61 3.51 4.58
C GLN A 59 -8.20 4.31 5.74
N ARG A 60 -8.72 3.61 6.74
CA ARG A 60 -9.34 4.18 7.95
C ARG A 60 -8.45 5.29 8.54
N GLY A 61 -9.05 6.45 8.79
CA GLY A 61 -8.38 7.65 9.31
C GLY A 61 -7.36 8.32 8.38
N CYS A 62 -7.10 7.79 7.19
CA CYS A 62 -6.11 8.31 6.26
C CYS A 62 -6.77 9.08 5.12
N GLY A 63 -6.05 10.04 4.53
CA GLY A 63 -6.54 10.79 3.37
C GLY A 63 -7.87 11.51 3.65
N ARG A 64 -8.93 11.13 2.93
CA ARG A 64 -10.29 11.67 3.15
C ARG A 64 -11.24 10.70 3.84
N SER A 65 -10.76 9.53 4.28
CA SER A 65 -11.56 8.58 5.05
C SER A 65 -11.73 9.05 6.49
N ALA A 66 -12.86 8.70 7.08
CA ALA A 66 -13.23 9.13 8.42
C ALA A 66 -12.21 8.69 9.47
N ASP A 67 -11.96 9.58 10.42
CA ASP A 67 -11.14 9.36 11.59
C ASP A 67 -11.90 8.46 12.58
N PRO A 68 -11.33 7.31 13.02
CA PRO A 68 -11.97 6.41 13.98
C PRO A 68 -12.01 6.96 15.42
N GLY A 69 -11.40 8.13 15.66
CA GLY A 69 -11.35 8.78 16.96
C GLY A 69 -10.02 8.53 17.71
N PRO A 70 -9.81 9.28 18.81
CA PRO A 70 -8.59 9.18 19.60
C PRO A 70 -8.48 7.81 20.29
N GLY A 71 -7.26 7.29 20.39
CA GLY A 71 -6.97 6.03 21.09
C GLY A 71 -7.36 4.77 20.32
N TYR A 72 -7.82 4.88 19.07
CA TYR A 72 -8.11 3.73 18.23
C TYR A 72 -6.83 2.91 17.97
N GLN A 73 -6.88 1.62 18.29
CA GLN A 73 -5.78 0.68 18.10
C GLN A 73 -5.95 -0.06 16.78
N TYR A 74 -5.09 0.22 15.81
CA TYR A 74 -5.15 -0.40 14.50
C TYR A 74 -4.75 -1.89 14.55
N GLN A 75 -5.58 -2.73 13.94
CA GLN A 75 -5.29 -4.14 13.65
C GLN A 75 -5.35 -4.37 12.14
N ILE A 76 -4.58 -5.36 11.66
CA ILE A 76 -4.62 -5.73 10.23
C ILE A 76 -6.01 -6.22 9.83
N ASP A 77 -6.67 -6.97 10.71
CA ASP A 77 -8.00 -7.53 10.46
C ASP A 77 -9.03 -6.43 10.20
N ASP A 78 -8.95 -5.31 10.93
CA ASP A 78 -9.84 -4.15 10.73
C ASP A 78 -9.60 -3.49 9.36
N LEU A 79 -8.34 -3.23 9.03
CA LEU A 79 -7.96 -2.59 7.77
C LEU A 79 -8.28 -3.46 6.54
N ALA A 80 -8.05 -4.77 6.67
CA ALA A 80 -8.39 -5.75 5.66
C ALA A 80 -9.92 -5.92 5.53
N GLY A 81 -10.62 -5.94 6.66
CA GLY A 81 -12.08 -5.99 6.71
C GLY A 81 -12.72 -4.80 6.00
N ASP A 82 -12.20 -3.59 6.21
CA ASP A 82 -12.68 -2.40 5.49
C ASP A 82 -12.47 -2.53 3.97
N ALA A 83 -11.30 -3.01 3.54
CA ALA A 83 -11.02 -3.22 2.12
C ALA A 83 -11.94 -4.28 1.47
N VAL A 84 -12.23 -5.38 2.17
CA VAL A 84 -13.16 -6.42 1.70
C VAL A 84 -14.60 -5.91 1.69
N ALA A 85 -15.03 -5.19 2.74
CA ALA A 85 -16.35 -4.60 2.81
C ALA A 85 -16.60 -3.57 1.69
N LEU A 86 -15.56 -2.85 1.25
CA LEU A 86 -15.67 -1.97 0.09
C LEU A 86 -16.06 -2.74 -1.17
N LEU A 87 -15.53 -3.94 -1.36
CA LEU A 87 -15.90 -4.79 -2.51
C LEU A 87 -17.38 -5.16 -2.46
N ASP A 88 -17.91 -5.47 -1.28
CA ASP A 88 -19.32 -5.80 -1.11
C ASP A 88 -20.22 -4.60 -1.43
N VAL A 89 -19.86 -3.40 -0.97
CA VAL A 89 -20.59 -2.16 -1.28
C VAL A 89 -20.57 -1.85 -2.79
N LEU A 90 -19.46 -2.15 -3.46
CA LEU A 90 -19.31 -1.93 -4.91
C LEU A 90 -19.91 -3.06 -5.77
N GLY A 91 -20.40 -4.14 -5.16
CA GLY A 91 -20.90 -5.32 -5.88
C GLY A 91 -19.81 -6.07 -6.64
N ILE A 92 -18.60 -6.13 -6.09
CA ILE A 92 -17.43 -6.76 -6.72
C ILE A 92 -17.10 -8.07 -6.02
N ASP A 93 -17.26 -9.18 -6.72
CA ASP A 93 -17.00 -10.51 -6.16
C ASP A 93 -15.50 -10.83 -6.09
N ARG A 94 -14.74 -10.48 -7.13
CA ARG A 94 -13.33 -10.86 -7.26
C ARG A 94 -12.50 -9.77 -7.91
N ILE A 95 -11.31 -9.51 -7.37
CA ILE A 95 -10.41 -8.43 -7.79
C ILE A 95 -9.00 -8.93 -8.11
N SER A 96 -8.24 -8.11 -8.83
CA SER A 96 -6.79 -8.08 -8.66
C SER A 96 -6.45 -7.11 -7.52
N LEU A 97 -5.58 -7.52 -6.61
CA LEU A 97 -5.25 -6.76 -5.41
C LEU A 97 -3.80 -6.30 -5.45
N ILE A 98 -3.58 -4.99 -5.33
CA ILE A 98 -2.25 -4.37 -5.36
C ILE A 98 -2.02 -3.68 -4.02
N GLY A 99 -0.87 -3.94 -3.38
CA GLY A 99 -0.51 -3.24 -2.16
C GLY A 99 0.98 -2.99 -2.04
N GLU A 100 1.36 -1.81 -1.54
CA GLU A 100 2.75 -1.46 -1.28
C GLU A 100 3.09 -1.39 0.20
N SER A 101 4.31 -1.83 0.55
CA SER A 101 4.79 -1.79 1.94
C SER A 101 3.77 -2.44 2.90
N SER A 102 3.25 -1.73 3.91
CA SER A 102 2.23 -2.25 4.82
C SER A 102 0.88 -2.53 4.14
N GLY A 103 0.55 -1.82 3.06
CA GLY A 103 -0.62 -2.13 2.23
C GLY A 103 -0.47 -3.48 1.53
N GLY A 104 0.78 -3.88 1.21
CA GLY A 104 1.09 -5.21 0.72
C GLY A 104 0.93 -6.30 1.78
N VAL A 105 1.26 -6.01 3.05
CA VAL A 105 1.00 -6.95 4.16
C VAL A 105 -0.51 -7.16 4.35
N ILE A 106 -1.29 -6.08 4.34
CA ILE A 106 -2.75 -6.14 4.37
C ILE A 106 -3.28 -6.95 3.18
N SER A 107 -2.70 -6.73 1.99
CA SER A 107 -3.10 -7.45 0.77
C SER A 107 -2.80 -8.95 0.82
N ALA A 108 -1.63 -9.34 1.35
CA ALA A 108 -1.27 -10.74 1.56
C ALA A 108 -2.19 -11.40 2.59
N TRP A 109 -2.54 -10.67 3.65
CA TRP A 109 -3.52 -11.13 4.63
C TRP A 109 -4.90 -11.37 3.99
N ILE A 110 -5.40 -10.42 3.19
CA ILE A 110 -6.66 -10.57 2.45
C ILE A 110 -6.60 -11.79 1.52
N ALA A 111 -5.53 -11.93 0.75
CA ALA A 111 -5.39 -13.03 -0.21
C ALA A 111 -5.33 -14.42 0.46
N ALA A 112 -4.80 -14.51 1.68
CA ALA A 112 -4.75 -15.75 2.45
C ALA A 112 -6.07 -16.09 3.15
N HIS A 113 -6.79 -15.08 3.66
CA HIS A 113 -8.04 -15.26 4.41
C HIS A 113 -9.29 -15.28 3.52
N TYR A 114 -9.24 -14.59 2.37
CA TYR A 114 -10.32 -14.48 1.39
C TYR A 114 -9.85 -14.89 -0.02
N PRO A 115 -9.32 -16.11 -0.20
CA PRO A 115 -8.71 -16.53 -1.47
C PRO A 115 -9.69 -16.51 -2.66
N HIS A 116 -10.99 -16.63 -2.41
CA HIS A 116 -12.03 -16.53 -3.44
C HIS A 116 -12.24 -15.10 -3.95
N ARG A 117 -11.90 -14.07 -3.16
CA ARG A 117 -12.03 -12.65 -3.51
C ARG A 117 -10.84 -12.12 -4.31
N VAL A 118 -9.71 -12.83 -4.33
CA VAL A 118 -8.47 -12.37 -4.99
C VAL A 118 -8.11 -13.29 -6.15
N SER A 119 -8.06 -12.72 -7.35
CA SER A 119 -7.62 -13.40 -8.58
C SER A 119 -6.12 -13.32 -8.78
N THR A 120 -5.58 -12.11 -8.63
CA THR A 120 -4.16 -11.80 -8.76
C THR A 120 -3.74 -10.95 -7.57
N LEU A 121 -2.56 -11.21 -7.02
CA LEU A 121 -1.95 -10.42 -5.95
C LEU A 121 -0.66 -9.77 -6.45
N ILE A 122 -0.56 -8.45 -6.30
CA ILE A 122 0.65 -7.69 -6.63
C ILE A 122 1.20 -7.08 -5.35
N LEU A 123 2.42 -7.47 -5.01
CA LEU A 123 3.14 -7.00 -3.83
C LEU A 123 4.26 -6.06 -4.27
N VAL A 124 4.27 -4.82 -3.76
CA VAL A 124 5.25 -3.80 -4.15
C VAL A 124 6.07 -3.38 -2.93
N SER A 125 7.36 -3.75 -2.88
CA SER A 125 8.22 -3.48 -1.71
C SER A 125 7.60 -3.96 -0.39
N THR A 126 6.92 -5.11 -0.42
CA THR A 126 6.17 -5.63 0.73
C THR A 126 7.10 -6.31 1.72
N PRO A 127 7.15 -5.88 2.99
CA PRO A 127 7.92 -6.56 4.01
C PRO A 127 7.27 -7.89 4.40
N LEU A 128 8.10 -8.86 4.76
CA LEU A 128 7.64 -10.14 5.30
C LEU A 128 7.01 -9.99 6.70
N ARG A 129 7.41 -8.94 7.43
CA ARG A 129 6.94 -8.65 8.80
C ARG A 129 6.74 -7.16 9.01
N LEU A 130 5.68 -6.78 9.70
CA LEU A 130 5.52 -5.45 10.27
C LEU A 130 6.22 -5.40 11.61
N LYS A 131 7.54 -5.24 11.53
CA LYS A 131 8.40 -5.04 12.68
C LYS A 131 9.35 -3.91 12.33
N GLY A 132 8.92 -2.70 12.65
CA GLY A 132 9.69 -1.51 12.42
C GLY A 132 11.04 -1.60 13.13
N HIS A 133 12.08 -1.20 12.41
CA HIS A 133 13.38 -0.92 12.98
C HIS A 133 13.34 0.57 13.26
N ASN A 134 13.17 0.97 14.52
CA ASN A 134 13.23 2.38 14.89
C ASN A 134 14.65 2.87 14.56
N ASN A 135 14.81 3.50 13.40
CA ASN A 135 16.09 3.90 12.84
C ASN A 135 16.12 5.40 12.61
N GLU A 136 17.32 5.96 12.47
CA GLU A 136 17.54 7.41 12.35
C GLU A 136 16.77 8.04 11.18
N VAL A 137 16.53 7.27 10.11
CA VAL A 137 15.74 7.70 8.95
C VAL A 137 14.29 7.97 9.36
N LYS A 138 13.68 7.02 10.09
CA LYS A 138 12.27 7.11 10.49
C LYS A 138 12.02 7.99 11.70
N SER A 139 13.03 8.20 12.54
CA SER A 139 12.95 9.15 13.63
C SER A 139 13.17 10.60 13.18
N ALA A 140 13.62 10.83 11.95
CA ALA A 140 13.90 12.17 11.42
C ALA A 140 14.84 13.02 12.31
N GLY A 141 15.69 12.39 13.13
CA GLY A 141 16.57 13.06 14.10
C GLY A 141 15.96 13.29 15.48
N TYR A 142 14.74 12.79 15.73
CA TYR A 142 14.10 12.74 17.04
C TYR A 142 14.37 11.39 17.73
N SER A 143 13.88 11.21 18.97
CA SER A 143 14.05 9.94 19.71
C SER A 143 13.25 8.77 19.10
N GLY A 144 12.27 9.06 18.25
CA GLY A 144 11.47 8.08 17.54
C GLY A 144 10.48 8.73 16.57
N ALA A 145 9.92 7.93 15.65
CA ALA A 145 9.00 8.44 14.64
C ALA A 145 7.74 9.09 15.24
N GLN A 146 7.22 8.55 16.34
CA GLN A 146 6.05 9.15 17.01
C GLN A 146 6.33 10.57 17.54
N GLN A 147 7.52 10.79 18.12
CA GLN A 147 7.93 12.12 18.57
C GLN A 147 8.15 13.06 17.38
N ALA A 148 8.75 12.56 16.30
CA ALA A 148 8.94 13.34 15.08
C ALA A 148 7.60 13.77 14.46
N ILE A 149 6.63 12.85 14.35
CA ILE A 149 5.29 13.14 13.84
C ILE A 149 4.58 14.19 14.70
N ALA A 150 4.66 14.08 16.03
CA ALA A 150 4.08 15.08 16.92
C ALA A 150 4.72 16.47 16.75
N ALA A 151 6.04 16.53 16.61
CA ALA A 151 6.78 17.78 16.55
C ALA A 151 6.69 18.47 15.17
N LEU A 152 6.75 17.69 14.09
CA LEU A 152 6.84 18.19 12.72
C LEU A 152 5.48 18.29 12.03
N GLY A 153 4.48 17.53 12.49
CA GLY A 153 3.31 17.21 11.70
C GLY A 153 3.67 16.32 10.50
N MET A 154 2.67 15.85 9.78
CA MET A 154 2.84 14.79 8.78
C MET A 154 3.60 15.25 7.52
N LYS A 155 3.39 16.49 7.06
CA LYS A 155 4.06 17.04 5.86
C LYS A 155 5.58 17.07 6.03
N GLU A 156 6.03 17.74 7.09
CA GLU A 156 7.46 17.95 7.32
C GLU A 156 8.13 16.66 7.78
N TYR A 157 7.44 15.83 8.58
CA TYR A 157 7.90 14.48 8.89
C TYR A 157 8.19 13.66 7.62
N TRP A 158 7.30 13.72 6.62
CA TRP A 158 7.51 13.02 5.36
C TRP A 158 8.76 13.53 4.65
N LEU A 159 8.89 14.85 4.44
CA LEU A 159 10.04 15.44 3.74
C LEU A 159 11.36 15.08 4.41
N GLN A 160 11.45 15.23 5.74
CA GLN A 160 12.68 14.95 6.48
C GLN A 160 13.02 13.46 6.50
N SER A 161 12.04 12.59 6.77
CA SER A 161 12.30 11.14 6.82
C SER A 161 12.68 10.58 5.46
N ARG A 162 12.06 11.05 4.36
CA ARG A 162 12.42 10.63 3.00
C ARG A 162 13.74 11.21 2.54
N GLY A 163 14.04 12.46 2.88
CA GLY A 163 15.32 13.09 2.58
C GLY A 163 16.49 12.33 3.21
N ARG A 164 16.39 11.99 4.50
CA ARG A 164 17.41 11.18 5.21
C ARG A 164 17.55 9.77 4.63
N GLY A 165 16.47 9.20 4.11
CA GLY A 165 16.46 7.86 3.55
C GLY A 165 16.87 7.76 2.08
N GLY A 166 17.18 8.87 1.40
CA GLY A 166 17.41 8.87 -0.06
C GLY A 166 16.18 8.41 -0.85
N GLN A 167 14.99 8.75 -0.36
CA GLN A 167 13.70 8.26 -0.85
C GLN A 167 12.84 9.33 -1.52
N LEU A 168 13.37 10.55 -1.62
CA LEU A 168 12.76 11.61 -2.40
C LEU A 168 12.86 11.29 -3.90
N THR A 169 11.99 11.91 -4.68
CA THR A 169 11.88 11.66 -6.13
C THR A 169 13.00 12.29 -6.95
N GLY A 170 13.81 13.18 -6.34
CA GLY A 170 14.81 14.00 -7.03
C GLY A 170 14.21 15.25 -7.68
N ASP A 171 12.89 15.45 -7.61
CA ASP A 171 12.17 16.62 -8.09
C ASP A 171 11.37 17.24 -6.93
N ARG A 172 11.72 18.47 -6.57
CA ARG A 172 11.10 19.17 -5.44
C ARG A 172 9.58 19.32 -5.59
N SER A 173 9.07 19.54 -6.79
CA SER A 173 7.63 19.72 -7.01
C SER A 173 6.88 18.40 -6.79
N ARG A 174 7.47 17.28 -7.21
CA ARG A 174 6.94 15.93 -6.92
C ARG A 174 7.00 15.63 -5.43
N ASP A 175 8.10 15.97 -4.76
CA ASP A 175 8.26 15.75 -3.32
C ASP A 175 7.24 16.55 -2.51
N GLU A 176 7.03 17.84 -2.84
CA GLU A 176 6.01 18.68 -2.22
C GLU A 176 4.59 18.16 -2.45
N TYR A 177 4.31 17.62 -3.64
CA TYR A 177 3.04 16.99 -3.94
C TYR A 177 2.77 15.77 -3.04
N PHE A 178 3.72 14.83 -2.96
CA PHE A 178 3.56 13.64 -2.11
C PHE A 178 3.55 13.98 -0.62
N ALA A 179 4.35 14.95 -0.18
CA ALA A 179 4.31 15.45 1.20
C ALA A 179 2.94 16.04 1.53
N SER A 180 2.32 16.77 0.60
CA SER A 180 0.98 17.35 0.77
C SER A 180 -0.11 16.28 0.79
N LEU A 181 0.01 15.21 0.00
CA LEU A 181 -0.87 14.04 0.12
C LEU A 181 -0.69 13.37 1.48
N PHE A 182 0.54 13.15 1.94
CA PHE A 182 0.81 12.53 3.23
C PHE A 182 0.27 13.35 4.40
N ALA A 183 0.29 14.68 4.27
CA ALA A 183 -0.26 15.62 5.24
C ALA A 183 -1.78 15.56 5.41
N MET A 184 -2.50 14.91 4.50
CA MET A 184 -3.95 14.71 4.64
C MET A 184 -4.30 13.74 5.77
N THR A 185 -3.37 12.86 6.16
CA THR A 185 -3.55 11.99 7.32
C THR A 185 -3.25 12.80 8.58
N PRO A 186 -4.15 12.83 9.59
CA PRO A 186 -3.89 13.53 10.84
C PRO A 186 -2.67 12.95 11.60
N PRO A 187 -1.88 13.78 12.32
CA PRO A 187 -0.71 13.30 13.05
C PRO A 187 -1.00 12.17 14.05
N HIS A 188 -2.12 12.22 14.79
CA HIS A 188 -2.46 11.15 15.74
C HIS A 188 -2.77 9.83 15.04
N ILE A 189 -3.37 9.89 13.84
CA ILE A 189 -3.53 8.70 12.98
C ILE A 189 -2.18 8.19 12.51
N GLY A 190 -1.29 9.07 12.06
CA GLY A 190 0.08 8.72 11.70
C GLY A 190 0.83 8.01 12.85
N GLN A 191 0.67 8.49 14.09
CA GLN A 191 1.25 7.87 15.28
C GLN A 191 0.64 6.51 15.60
N ALA A 192 -0.68 6.36 15.54
CA ALA A 192 -1.36 5.10 15.80
C ALA A 192 -1.06 4.04 14.73
N PHE A 193 -1.00 4.44 13.45
CA PHE A 193 -0.59 3.57 12.36
C PHE A 193 0.90 3.18 12.50
N TRP A 194 1.73 4.07 13.08
CA TRP A 194 3.13 3.77 13.35
C TRP A 194 3.27 2.65 14.39
N GLU A 195 2.42 2.63 15.42
CA GLU A 195 2.36 1.55 16.40
C GLU A 195 2.04 0.21 15.73
N LEU A 196 1.06 0.18 14.82
CA LEU A 196 0.77 -1.00 14.02
C LEU A 196 2.02 -1.48 13.25
N ILE A 197 2.65 -0.61 12.46
CA ILE A 197 3.77 -1.07 11.62
C ILE A 197 5.06 -1.35 12.38
N ASN A 198 5.22 -0.79 13.59
CA ASN A 198 6.43 -0.93 14.39
C ASN A 198 6.34 -2.03 15.45
N ALA A 199 5.18 -2.18 16.09
CA ALA A 199 5.04 -2.98 17.30
C ALA A 199 4.04 -4.16 17.18
N SER A 200 3.27 -4.26 16.10
CA SER A 200 2.28 -5.36 15.98
C SER A 200 2.91 -6.74 15.86
N GLY A 201 4.12 -6.84 15.28
CA GLY A 201 4.77 -8.13 15.04
C GLY A 201 4.05 -8.98 14.00
N VAL A 202 3.15 -8.39 13.19
CA VAL A 202 2.43 -9.10 12.13
C VAL A 202 3.46 -9.75 11.19
N ASP A 203 3.31 -11.05 11.01
CA ASP A 203 4.17 -11.88 10.19
C ASP A 203 3.31 -12.56 9.12
N ILE A 204 3.55 -12.21 7.84
CA ILE A 204 2.80 -12.82 6.74
C ILE A 204 3.39 -14.16 6.32
N GLU A 205 4.57 -14.55 6.79
CA GLU A 205 5.22 -15.80 6.40
C GLU A 205 4.32 -17.04 6.53
N PRO A 206 3.59 -17.25 7.65
CA PRO A 206 2.69 -18.41 7.79
C PRO A 206 1.45 -18.34 6.88
N LEU A 207 1.16 -17.18 6.30
CA LEU A 207 0.03 -16.95 5.41
C LEU A 207 0.38 -17.23 3.95
N LEU A 208 1.65 -17.06 3.56
CA LEU A 208 2.10 -17.16 2.17
C LEU A 208 1.70 -18.49 1.49
N PRO A 209 1.83 -19.67 2.13
CA PRO A 209 1.42 -20.93 1.49
C PRO A 209 -0.09 -21.05 1.23
N LYS A 210 -0.91 -20.21 1.87
CA LYS A 210 -2.38 -20.19 1.72
C LYS A 210 -2.84 -19.29 0.57
N ILE A 211 -1.94 -18.50 -0.01
CA ILE A 211 -2.27 -17.58 -1.10
C ILE A 211 -2.45 -18.39 -2.39
N ALA A 212 -3.71 -18.54 -2.81
CA ALA A 212 -4.06 -19.23 -4.06
C ALA A 212 -3.89 -18.36 -5.32
N ALA A 213 -3.90 -17.03 -5.14
CA ALA A 213 -3.82 -16.08 -6.23
C ALA A 213 -2.47 -16.16 -6.96
N ARG A 214 -2.51 -16.00 -8.29
CA ARG A 214 -1.33 -15.69 -9.11
C ARG A 214 -0.67 -14.45 -8.51
N THR A 215 0.63 -14.50 -8.22
CA THR A 215 1.30 -13.44 -7.46
C THR A 215 2.49 -12.85 -8.21
N LEU A 216 2.62 -11.53 -8.22
CA LEU A 216 3.81 -10.82 -8.68
C LEU A 216 4.39 -9.99 -7.53
N LEU A 217 5.66 -10.22 -7.23
CA LEU A 217 6.43 -9.40 -6.31
C LEU A 217 7.35 -8.45 -7.08
N LEU A 218 7.16 -7.15 -6.90
CA LEU A 218 8.12 -6.14 -7.32
C LEU A 218 9.03 -5.83 -6.13
N SER A 219 10.31 -6.15 -6.26
CA SER A 219 11.28 -6.00 -5.18
C SER A 219 12.24 -4.83 -5.40
N PRO A 220 12.46 -3.99 -4.39
CA PRO A 220 13.49 -2.95 -4.45
C PRO A 220 14.89 -3.56 -4.33
N GLY A 221 15.92 -2.81 -4.71
CA GLY A 221 17.31 -3.17 -4.45
C GLY A 221 17.71 -2.92 -3.00
N ALA A 222 17.52 -1.68 -2.53
CA ALA A 222 17.80 -1.29 -1.15
C ALA A 222 16.50 -0.93 -0.40
N SER A 223 16.26 -1.53 0.76
CA SER A 223 15.09 -1.21 1.57
C SER A 223 15.38 -1.26 3.06
N PHE A 224 14.74 -0.36 3.80
CA PHE A 224 14.74 -0.36 5.27
C PHE A 224 13.67 -1.31 5.85
N GLY A 225 12.68 -1.69 5.05
CA GLY A 225 11.53 -2.49 5.48
C GLY A 225 11.64 -3.96 5.10
N THR A 226 12.48 -4.30 4.12
CA THR A 226 12.63 -5.68 3.65
C THR A 226 14.05 -5.96 3.18
N THR A 227 14.47 -7.20 3.35
CA THR A 227 15.76 -7.70 2.85
C THR A 227 15.60 -8.52 1.58
N GLU A 228 16.68 -8.71 0.83
CA GLU A 228 16.69 -9.64 -0.33
C GLU A 228 16.24 -11.05 0.08
N ALA A 229 16.66 -11.52 1.26
CA ALA A 229 16.26 -12.83 1.79
C ALA A 229 14.76 -12.90 2.09
N ASP A 230 14.19 -11.86 2.70
CA ASP A 230 12.74 -11.78 2.94
C ASP A 230 11.95 -11.79 1.63
N GLN A 231 12.40 -11.01 0.64
CA GLN A 231 11.76 -10.96 -0.68
C GLN A 231 11.83 -12.31 -1.39
N GLN A 232 12.98 -13.00 -1.32
CA GLN A 232 13.10 -14.35 -1.89
C GLN A 232 12.18 -15.34 -1.17
N LYS A 233 12.10 -15.26 0.16
CA LYS A 233 11.22 -16.11 0.96
C LYS A 233 9.74 -15.92 0.62
N ILE A 234 9.31 -14.71 0.25
CA ILE A 234 7.95 -14.47 -0.25
C ILE A 234 7.69 -15.28 -1.52
N VAL A 235 8.64 -15.28 -2.46
CA VAL A 235 8.51 -16.02 -3.72
C VAL A 235 8.52 -17.52 -3.50
N ASP A 236 9.39 -18.01 -2.62
CA ASP A 236 9.55 -19.44 -2.38
C ASP A 236 8.31 -20.07 -1.70
N LEU A 237 7.58 -19.28 -0.90
CA LEU A 237 6.44 -19.77 -0.12
C LEU A 237 5.09 -19.56 -0.78
N VAL A 238 4.97 -18.64 -1.75
CA VAL A 238 3.73 -18.43 -2.49
C VAL A 238 3.74 -19.33 -3.74
N PRO A 239 2.81 -20.31 -3.87
CA PRO A 239 2.91 -21.36 -4.90
C PRO A 239 3.02 -20.87 -6.35
N ASN A 240 2.45 -19.71 -6.66
CA ASN A 240 2.39 -19.13 -8.02
C ASN A 240 3.00 -17.73 -8.07
N ALA A 241 4.12 -17.51 -7.36
CA ALA A 241 4.79 -16.21 -7.35
C ALA A 241 5.83 -16.07 -8.47
N LYS A 242 5.81 -14.89 -9.11
CA LYS A 242 6.90 -14.35 -9.92
C LYS A 242 7.51 -13.15 -9.22
N ARG A 243 8.75 -12.84 -9.56
CA ARG A 243 9.48 -11.69 -9.01
C ARG A 243 10.14 -10.87 -10.10
N ILE A 244 10.01 -9.56 -10.01
CA ILE A 244 10.79 -8.60 -10.78
C ILE A 244 11.58 -7.76 -9.78
N ARG A 245 12.91 -7.69 -9.98
CA ARG A 245 13.81 -6.92 -9.11
C ARG A 245 14.17 -5.59 -9.77
N PHE A 246 14.21 -4.54 -8.98
CA PHE A 246 14.65 -3.20 -9.37
C PHE A 246 15.86 -2.79 -8.52
N PRO A 247 17.08 -3.26 -8.86
CA PRO A 247 18.27 -3.14 -8.01
C PRO A 247 18.70 -1.70 -7.73
N ASP A 248 18.37 -0.78 -8.64
CA ASP A 248 18.70 0.64 -8.57
C ASP A 248 17.65 1.47 -7.80
N LEU A 249 16.51 0.87 -7.44
CA LEU A 249 15.44 1.55 -6.72
C LEU A 249 15.43 1.20 -5.23
N THR A 250 14.94 2.15 -4.43
CA THR A 250 14.76 1.97 -2.98
C THR A 250 13.34 1.53 -2.62
N HIS A 251 13.06 1.36 -1.33
CA HIS A 251 11.75 0.94 -0.80
C HIS A 251 10.54 1.72 -1.32
N GLU A 252 10.71 2.96 -1.77
CA GLU A 252 9.61 3.86 -2.16
C GLU A 252 9.36 3.89 -3.68
N MET A 253 9.87 2.88 -4.41
CA MET A 253 9.85 2.77 -5.86
C MET A 253 8.47 2.97 -6.53
N TYR A 254 7.37 2.69 -5.84
CA TYR A 254 6.01 2.84 -6.37
C TYR A 254 5.62 4.27 -6.74
N TYR A 255 6.12 5.30 -6.05
CA TYR A 255 5.87 6.69 -6.47
C TYR A 255 7.10 7.37 -7.08
N VAL A 256 8.28 6.79 -6.90
CA VAL A 256 9.52 7.29 -7.51
C VAL A 256 9.57 6.93 -9.00
N ALA A 257 9.26 5.69 -9.36
CA ALA A 257 9.35 5.17 -10.73
C ALA A 257 8.10 4.40 -11.19
N PRO A 258 6.88 4.98 -11.08
CA PRO A 258 5.65 4.32 -11.49
C PRO A 258 5.65 3.94 -12.98
N ASP A 259 6.34 4.70 -13.82
CA ASP A 259 6.56 4.47 -15.25
C ASP A 259 7.38 3.21 -15.56
N ARG A 260 8.19 2.74 -14.60
CA ARG A 260 8.94 1.48 -14.71
C ARG A 260 8.20 0.29 -14.11
N LEU A 261 7.37 0.53 -13.09
CA LEU A 261 6.70 -0.53 -12.34
C LEU A 261 5.30 -0.86 -12.89
N ALA A 262 4.50 0.15 -13.22
CA ALA A 262 3.11 -0.05 -13.63
C ALA A 262 2.96 -0.81 -14.95
N PRO A 263 3.83 -0.62 -15.98
CA PRO A 263 3.76 -1.43 -17.20
C PRO A 263 4.01 -2.92 -16.97
N GLU A 264 4.93 -3.28 -16.07
CA GLU A 264 5.19 -4.69 -15.71
C GLU A 264 3.97 -5.33 -15.05
N VAL A 265 3.26 -4.56 -14.21
CA VAL A 265 2.02 -5.02 -13.58
C VAL A 265 0.90 -5.13 -14.59
N ALA A 266 0.74 -4.16 -15.49
CA ALA A 266 -0.25 -4.24 -16.58
C ALA A 266 -0.02 -5.49 -17.42
N ALA A 267 1.23 -5.73 -17.85
CA ALA A 267 1.58 -6.92 -18.63
C ALA A 267 1.27 -8.22 -17.89
N PHE A 268 1.52 -8.29 -16.58
CA PHE A 268 1.21 -9.48 -15.78
C PHE A 268 -0.28 -9.70 -15.54
N LEU A 269 -1.06 -8.62 -15.41
CA LEU A 269 -2.52 -8.68 -15.31
C LEU A 269 -3.14 -9.17 -16.61
N ASP A 270 -2.65 -8.68 -17.75
CA ASP A 270 -3.15 -8.99 -19.09
C ASP A 270 -2.67 -10.36 -19.62
N SER A 271 -1.63 -10.96 -19.03
CA SER A 271 -1.05 -12.24 -19.49
C SER A 271 -1.79 -13.48 -18.98
N GLU A 272 -3.11 -13.57 -19.17
CA GLU A 272 -3.83 -14.85 -18.93
C GLU A 272 -3.29 -16.01 -19.78
#